data_AF-A0A964ILU2-F1
#
_entry.id   AF-A0A964ILU2-F1
#
_cell.length_a   1.000
_cell.length_b   1.000
_cell.length_c   1.000
_cell.angle_alpha   90.00
_cell.angle_beta   90.00
_cell.angle_gamma   90.00
#
_symmetry.space_group_name_H-M   'P 1'
#
loop_
_entity.id
_entity.type
_entity.pdbx_description
1 polymer ?
#
loop_
_entity_poly.entity_id
_entity_poly.type
_entity_poly.pdbx_seq_one_letter_code
_entity_poly.pdbx_strand_id
1 'polypeptide(L)'
;MYGDWRPVMREVAEKFLACGILAHGFARVRCEAAGCGHEYLVAFSCKARYFCPSCHAKRLALWTLWLEETLLARDIPHRQVGIVACIQTHGSRANWHPHIHMIVTDGGFRPDGTFVPWPAHDTAALTEA
;
A
#
# COMPACT_ATOMS: atom_id res chain seq x y z
N MET A 1 -8.04 29.61 -12.26
CA MET A 1 -8.10 28.94 -13.58
C MET A 1 -7.21 27.71 -13.45
N TYR A 2 -7.79 26.52 -13.29
CA TYR A 2 -6.99 25.30 -13.13
C TYR A 2 -6.59 24.83 -14.53
N GLY A 3 -5.29 24.70 -14.78
CA GLY A 3 -4.76 24.17 -16.05
C GLY A 3 -5.07 22.67 -16.21
N ASP A 4 -4.73 22.13 -17.38
CA ASP A 4 -4.97 20.73 -17.70
C ASP A 4 -4.24 19.79 -16.73
N TRP A 5 -4.92 18.71 -16.38
CA TRP A 5 -4.34 17.67 -15.54
C TRP A 5 -3.18 17.01 -16.26
N ARG A 6 -2.08 16.76 -15.54
CA ARG A 6 -1.01 15.90 -16.06
C ARG A 6 -1.62 14.56 -16.50
N PRO A 7 -1.22 13.99 -17.65
CA PRO A 7 -1.82 12.76 -18.18
C PRO A 7 -1.87 11.60 -17.16
N VAL A 8 -0.84 11.47 -16.33
CA VAL A 8 -0.78 10.46 -15.25
C VAL A 8 -1.93 10.58 -14.24
N MET A 9 -2.41 11.79 -13.96
CA MET A 9 -3.52 11.98 -13.02
C MET A 9 -4.85 11.52 -13.62
N ARG A 10 -5.03 11.72 -14.92
CA ARG A 10 -6.20 11.21 -15.66
C ARG A 10 -6.20 9.68 -15.65
N GLU A 11 -5.07 9.07 -16.00
CA GLU A 11 -4.93 7.60 -16.01
C GLU A 11 -5.21 6.98 -14.63
N VAL A 12 -4.64 7.57 -13.57
CA VAL A 12 -4.88 7.11 -12.19
C VAL A 12 -6.35 7.25 -11.79
N ALA A 13 -7.00 8.36 -12.16
CA ALA A 13 -8.41 8.58 -11.88
C ALA A 13 -9.30 7.56 -12.61
N GLU A 14 -9.05 7.31 -13.89
CA GLU A 14 -9.79 6.33 -14.69
C GLU A 14 -9.65 4.90 -14.12
N LYS A 15 -8.43 4.49 -13.77
CA LYS A 15 -8.19 3.18 -13.13
C LYS A 15 -8.89 3.06 -11.77
N PHE A 16 -8.91 4.14 -10.99
CA PHE A 16 -9.62 4.16 -9.71
C PHE A 16 -11.14 4.04 -9.88
N LEU A 17 -11.71 4.74 -10.86
CA LEU A 17 -13.15 4.67 -11.13
C LEU A 17 -13.60 3.27 -11.57
N ALA A 18 -12.71 2.49 -12.19
CA ALA A 18 -12.95 1.10 -12.55
C ALA A 18 -12.67 0.09 -11.41
N CYS A 19 -11.99 0.51 -10.34
CA CYS A 19 -11.48 -0.37 -9.29
C CYS A 19 -12.58 -1.09 -8.52
N GLY A 20 -12.46 -2.41 -8.37
CA GLY A 20 -13.37 -3.19 -7.52
C GLY A 20 -14.76 -3.42 -8.12
N ILE A 21 -14.98 -3.06 -9.38
CA ILE A 21 -16.26 -3.22 -10.08
C ILE A 21 -16.17 -4.42 -11.03
N LEU A 22 -17.05 -5.42 -10.84
CA LEU A 22 -17.07 -6.64 -11.65
C LEU A 22 -17.24 -6.37 -13.16
N ALA A 23 -17.98 -5.33 -13.52
CA ALA A 23 -18.18 -4.94 -14.92
C ALA A 23 -16.87 -4.50 -15.61
N HIS A 24 -15.84 -4.14 -14.85
CA HIS A 24 -14.53 -3.76 -15.35
C HIS A 24 -13.48 -4.88 -15.24
N GLY A 25 -13.90 -6.10 -14.92
CA GLY A 25 -13.07 -7.30 -14.91
C GLY A 25 -12.92 -7.92 -13.52
N PHE A 26 -12.83 -9.25 -13.51
CA PHE A 26 -12.69 -10.05 -12.29
C PHE A 26 -11.99 -11.38 -12.57
N ALA A 27 -11.40 -11.95 -11.53
CA ALA A 27 -11.01 -13.35 -11.49
C ALA A 27 -12.13 -14.16 -10.80
N ARG A 28 -12.46 -15.33 -11.34
CA ARG A 28 -13.32 -16.30 -10.64
C ARG A 28 -12.42 -17.31 -9.94
N VAL A 29 -12.52 -17.38 -8.62
CA VAL A 29 -11.81 -18.35 -7.80
C VAL A 29 -12.76 -19.49 -7.46
N ARG A 30 -12.35 -20.73 -7.71
CA ARG A 30 -13.14 -21.93 -7.43
C ARG A 30 -12.33 -22.87 -6.55
N CYS A 31 -12.97 -23.46 -5.55
CA CYS A 31 -12.38 -24.52 -4.76
C CYS A 31 -12.26 -25.80 -5.61
N GLU A 32 -11.05 -26.36 -5.69
CA GLU A 32 -10.78 -27.59 -6.47
C GLU A 32 -11.09 -28.87 -5.69
N ALA A 33 -11.43 -28.77 -4.40
CA ALA A 33 -11.79 -29.94 -3.59
C ALA A 33 -13.07 -30.60 -4.12
N ALA A 34 -13.00 -31.92 -4.32
CA ALA A 34 -14.12 -32.72 -4.81
C ALA A 34 -15.37 -32.52 -3.94
N GLY A 35 -16.47 -32.10 -4.58
CA GLY A 35 -17.77 -31.91 -3.92
C GLY A 35 -17.95 -30.59 -3.16
N CYS A 36 -16.95 -29.71 -3.09
CA CYS A 36 -17.08 -28.42 -2.37
C CYS A 36 -17.96 -27.41 -3.13
N GLY A 37 -17.73 -27.25 -4.44
CA GLY A 37 -18.51 -26.35 -5.31
C GLY A 37 -18.41 -24.85 -5.00
N HIS A 38 -17.66 -24.44 -3.97
CA HIS A 38 -17.53 -23.05 -3.57
C HIS A 38 -16.79 -22.22 -4.63
N GLU A 39 -17.37 -21.09 -5.04
CA GLU A 39 -16.74 -20.12 -5.91
C GLU A 39 -17.07 -18.68 -5.49
N TYR A 40 -16.14 -17.77 -5.73
CA TYR A 40 -16.34 -16.34 -5.54
C TYR A 40 -15.62 -15.54 -6.62
N LEU A 41 -16.11 -14.32 -6.85
CA LEU A 41 -15.54 -13.40 -7.83
C LEU A 41 -14.66 -12.38 -7.10
N VAL A 42 -13.47 -12.14 -7.64
CA VAL A 42 -12.52 -11.13 -7.16
C VAL A 42 -12.40 -10.07 -8.24
N ALA A 43 -13.01 -8.91 -8.00
CA ALA A 43 -12.87 -7.76 -8.89
C ALA A 43 -11.41 -7.27 -8.94
N PHE A 44 -10.99 -6.75 -10.09
CA PHE A 44 -9.62 -6.25 -10.23
C PHE A 44 -9.38 -4.94 -9.47
N SER A 45 -8.15 -4.82 -8.95
CA SER A 45 -7.62 -3.62 -8.29
C SER A 45 -7.11 -2.61 -9.32
N CYS A 46 -7.18 -1.31 -9.00
CA CYS A 46 -6.63 -0.28 -9.89
C CYS A 46 -5.10 -0.29 -9.99
N LYS A 47 -4.43 -0.97 -9.04
CA LYS A 47 -2.97 -1.00 -8.84
C LYS A 47 -2.28 0.36 -8.61
N ALA A 48 -3.01 1.47 -8.76
CA ALA A 48 -2.56 2.82 -8.54
C ALA A 48 -1.99 3.02 -7.12
N ARG A 49 -0.98 3.87 -7.01
CA ARG A 49 -0.32 4.18 -5.74
C ARG A 49 -1.01 5.39 -5.09
N TYR A 50 -1.29 5.29 -3.79
CA TYR A 50 -1.79 6.35 -2.91
C TYR A 50 -3.17 6.99 -3.21
N PHE A 51 -3.80 6.68 -4.35
CA PHE A 51 -5.08 7.29 -4.72
C PHE A 51 -6.31 6.46 -4.31
N CYS A 52 -6.25 5.13 -4.43
CA CYS A 52 -7.34 4.23 -4.03
C CYS A 52 -7.17 3.73 -2.60
N PRO A 53 -8.05 4.07 -1.64
CA PRO A 53 -7.91 3.66 -0.25
C PRO A 53 -7.88 2.14 -0.06
N SER A 54 -8.75 1.40 -0.76
CA SER A 54 -8.84 -0.06 -0.65
C SER A 54 -7.60 -0.78 -1.18
N CYS A 55 -7.08 -0.35 -2.34
CA CYS A 55 -5.84 -0.92 -2.87
C CYS A 55 -4.63 -0.55 -2.01
N HIS A 56 -4.62 0.65 -1.42
CA HIS A 56 -3.56 1.07 -0.51
C HIS A 56 -3.58 0.28 0.79
N ALA A 57 -4.76 0.01 1.37
CA ALA A 57 -4.91 -0.83 2.56
C ALA A 57 -4.39 -2.26 2.30
N LYS A 58 -4.72 -2.86 1.15
CA LYS A 58 -4.17 -4.16 0.75
C LYS A 58 -2.64 -4.12 0.65
N ARG A 59 -2.08 -3.07 0.03
CA ARG A 59 -0.62 -2.91 -0.10
C ARG A 59 0.05 -2.75 1.26
N LEU A 60 -0.54 -1.99 2.18
CA LEU A 60 -0.04 -1.85 3.55
C LEU A 60 -0.05 -3.19 4.29
N ALA A 61 -1.13 -3.97 4.18
CA ALA A 61 -1.21 -5.29 4.81
C ALA A 61 -0.11 -6.24 4.30
N LEU A 62 0.09 -6.29 2.97
CA LEU A 62 1.16 -7.09 2.38
C LEU A 62 2.56 -6.61 2.80
N TRP A 63 2.75 -5.30 2.90
CA TRP A 63 4.00 -4.72 3.37
C TRP A 63 4.26 -5.05 4.85
N THR A 64 3.24 -5.03 5.69
CA THR A 64 3.34 -5.44 7.10
C THR A 64 3.71 -6.90 7.24
N LEU A 65 3.08 -7.80 6.48
CA LEU A 65 3.45 -9.23 6.47
C LEU A 65 4.91 -9.42 6.05
N TRP A 66 5.34 -8.74 4.98
CA TRP A 66 6.72 -8.78 4.54
C TRP A 66 7.70 -8.25 5.60
N LEU A 67 7.35 -7.15 6.27
CA LEU A 67 8.16 -6.60 7.36
C LEU A 67 8.32 -7.61 8.48
N GLU A 68 7.22 -8.24 8.89
CA GLU A 68 7.22 -9.27 9.93
C GLU A 68 8.17 -10.41 9.57
N GLU A 69 8.02 -11.00 8.39
CA GLU A 69 8.78 -12.16 7.94
C GLU A 69 10.24 -11.86 7.57
N THR A 70 10.53 -10.67 7.04
CA THR A 70 11.85 -10.36 6.46
C THR A 70 12.72 -9.52 7.38
N LEU A 71 12.14 -8.47 7.98
CA LEU A 71 12.88 -7.48 8.74
C LEU A 71 12.81 -7.74 10.25
N LEU A 72 11.61 -8.02 10.77
CA LEU A 72 11.39 -8.19 12.20
C LEU A 72 11.74 -9.60 12.69
N ALA A 73 11.67 -10.61 11.82
CA ALA A 73 12.10 -11.98 12.10
C ALA A 73 13.64 -12.15 12.14
N ARG A 74 14.41 -11.15 11.68
CA ARG A 74 15.86 -11.12 11.88
C ARG A 74 16.17 -10.61 13.28
N ASP A 75 17.13 -11.26 13.94
CA ASP A 75 17.66 -10.81 15.23
C ASP A 75 18.50 -9.55 15.02
N ILE A 76 17.82 -8.41 14.85
CA ILE A 76 18.44 -7.10 14.66
C ILE A 76 18.57 -6.45 16.05
N PRO A 77 19.79 -6.27 16.58
CA PRO A 77 20.00 -5.94 17.99
C PRO A 77 19.36 -4.62 18.46
N HIS A 78 19.13 -3.65 17.55
CA HIS A 78 18.53 -2.36 17.91
C HIS A 78 17.61 -1.79 16.82
N ARG A 79 16.42 -1.33 17.24
CA ARG A 79 15.34 -0.77 16.41
C ARG A 79 15.16 0.72 16.69
N GLN A 80 16.11 1.56 16.30
CA GLN A 80 15.93 3.01 16.34
C GLN A 80 15.69 3.54 14.93
N VAL A 81 14.43 3.91 14.68
CA VAL A 81 14.00 4.65 13.50
C VAL A 81 13.67 6.08 13.92
N GLY A 82 14.06 7.05 13.10
CA GLY A 82 13.62 8.43 13.29
C GLY A 82 12.21 8.58 12.73
N ILE A 83 11.30 9.15 13.51
CA ILE A 83 9.92 9.41 13.09
C ILE A 83 9.55 10.86 13.38
N VAL A 84 9.04 11.55 12.37
CA VAL A 84 8.32 12.83 12.54
C VAL A 84 6.86 12.55 12.25
N ALA A 85 6.01 12.72 13.26
CA ALA A 85 4.57 12.47 13.17
C ALA A 85 3.77 13.78 13.32
N CYS A 86 2.83 14.00 12.42
CA CYS A 86 1.90 15.13 12.44
C CYS A 86 0.46 14.62 12.39
N ILE A 87 -0.39 15.05 13.32
CA ILE A 87 -1.81 14.73 13.31
C ILE A 87 -2.54 15.73 12.39
N GLN A 88 -3.30 15.22 11.42
CA GLN A 88 -4.26 16.01 10.65
C GLN A 88 -5.67 15.55 10.97
N THR A 89 -6.53 16.50 11.36
CA THR A 89 -7.92 16.23 11.74
C THR A 89 -8.89 16.25 10.56
N HIS A 90 -8.50 16.87 9.43
CA HIS A 90 -9.36 17.09 8.27
C HIS A 90 -8.77 16.43 7.02
N GLY A 91 -9.61 15.73 6.28
CA GLY A 91 -9.25 15.19 4.96
C GLY A 91 -9.23 16.28 3.88
N SER A 92 -8.89 15.91 2.63
CA SER A 92 -8.78 16.84 1.50
C SER A 92 -10.08 17.57 1.14
N ARG A 93 -11.24 17.08 1.63
CA ARG A 93 -12.56 17.70 1.48
C ARG A 93 -13.02 18.47 2.73
N ALA A 94 -12.11 18.73 3.68
CA ALA A 94 -12.40 19.34 4.97
C ALA A 94 -13.45 18.58 5.83
N ASN A 95 -13.68 17.29 5.54
CA ASN A 95 -14.50 16.43 6.38
C ASN A 95 -13.69 15.90 7.57
N TRP A 96 -14.38 15.60 8.67
CA TRP A 96 -13.78 14.96 9.84
C TRP A 96 -13.15 13.62 9.45
N HIS A 97 -11.82 13.55 9.50
CA HIS A 97 -11.02 12.39 9.13
C HIS A 97 -9.66 12.45 9.84
N PRO A 98 -9.61 12.15 11.14
CA PRO A 98 -8.36 12.19 11.89
C PRO A 98 -7.39 11.12 11.38
N HIS A 99 -6.22 11.55 10.93
CA HIS A 99 -5.15 10.68 10.44
C HIS A 99 -3.78 11.23 10.85
N ILE A 100 -2.76 10.36 10.84
CA ILE A 100 -1.39 10.71 11.21
C ILE A 100 -0.52 10.62 9.95
N HIS A 101 0.15 11.71 9.61
CA HIS A 101 1.26 11.67 8.65
C HIS A 101 2.52 11.33 9.41
N MET A 102 3.21 10.29 8.96
CA MET A 102 4.50 9.89 9.53
C MET A 102 5.56 9.94 8.44
N ILE A 103 6.64 10.67 8.70
CA ILE A 103 7.88 10.57 7.94
C ILE A 103 8.80 9.68 8.77
N VAL A 104 9.24 8.58 8.17
CA VAL A 104 10.10 7.58 8.82
C VAL A 104 11.44 7.57 8.08
N THR A 105 12.55 7.48 8.82
CA THR A 105 13.88 7.35 8.22
C THR A 105 13.95 6.16 7.27
N ASP A 106 14.64 6.31 6.14
CA ASP A 106 14.88 5.25 5.14
C ASP A 106 15.99 4.27 5.59
N GLY A 107 15.99 3.95 6.88
CA GLY A 107 16.96 3.12 7.55
C GLY A 107 16.86 3.23 9.06
N GLY A 108 17.74 2.54 9.75
CA GLY A 108 17.89 2.59 11.20
C GLY A 108 19.34 2.83 11.61
N PHE A 109 19.54 3.26 12.87
CA PHE A 109 20.88 3.43 13.44
C PHE A 109 21.29 2.22 14.27
N ARG A 110 22.55 1.81 14.13
CA ARG A 110 23.21 0.88 15.06
C ARG A 110 23.64 1.60 16.34
N PRO A 111 23.94 0.88 17.43
CA PRO A 111 24.46 1.47 18.68
C PRO A 111 25.74 2.28 18.52
N ASP A 112 26.55 1.94 17.52
CA ASP A 112 27.80 2.64 17.18
C ASP A 112 27.56 3.93 16.38
N GLY A 113 26.30 4.30 16.12
CA GLY A 113 25.91 5.48 15.36
C GLY A 113 25.89 5.28 13.84
N THR A 114 26.23 4.09 13.35
CA THR A 114 26.23 3.80 11.90
C THR A 114 24.79 3.73 11.38
N PHE A 115 24.47 4.52 10.36
CA PHE A 115 23.20 4.42 9.65
C PHE A 115 23.19 3.22 8.70
N VAL A 116 22.13 2.43 8.75
CA VAL A 116 21.90 1.28 7.87
C VAL A 116 20.66 1.59 7.02
N PRO A 117 20.82 1.84 5.71
CA PRO A 117 19.68 2.08 4.84
C PRO A 117 18.81 0.82 4.76
N TRP A 118 17.51 1.02 4.53
CA TRP A 118 16.64 -0.10 4.19
C TRP A 118 17.14 -0.78 2.89
N PRO A 119 16.92 -2.10 2.73
CA PRO A 119 17.17 -2.74 1.46
C PRO A 119 16.37 -2.03 0.37
N ALA A 120 17.00 -1.74 -0.77
CA ALA A 120 16.30 -1.16 -1.91
C ALA A 120 15.09 -2.05 -2.24
N HIS A 121 13.88 -1.49 -2.09
CA HIS A 121 12.67 -2.22 -2.40
C HIS A 121 12.61 -2.45 -3.91
N ASP A 122 12.49 -3.70 -4.34
CA ASP A 122 12.14 -4.00 -5.72
C ASP A 122 10.72 -3.49 -5.99
N THR A 123 10.65 -2.31 -6.59
CA THR A 123 9.38 -1.66 -6.88
C THR A 123 8.55 -2.39 -7.93
N ALA A 124 9.17 -3.30 -8.72
CA ALA A 124 8.47 -4.13 -9.70
C ALA A 124 7.53 -5.13 -9.00
N ALA A 125 8.00 -5.78 -7.93
CA ALA A 125 7.18 -6.67 -7.10
C ALA A 125 6.01 -5.94 -6.40
N LEU A 126 6.16 -4.65 -6.08
CA LEU A 126 5.10 -3.83 -5.47
C LEU A 126 4.09 -3.24 -6.47
N THR A 127 4.40 -3.28 -7.77
CA THR A 127 3.50 -2.91 -8.88
C THR A 127 2.67 -4.09 -9.40
N GLU A 128 3.08 -5.32 -9.13
CA GLU A 128 2.36 -6.55 -9.41
C GLU A 128 1.33 -6.85 -8.28
N ALA A 129 0.36 -5.96 -8.05
CA ALA A 129 -0.78 -6.21 -7.15
C ALA A 129 -2.00 -5.35 -7.49
#